data_AF-A0A920H152-F1
#
_entry.id   AF-A0A920H152-F1
#
_cell.length_a   1.000
_cell.length_b   1.000
_cell.length_c   1.000
_cell.angle_alpha   90.00
_cell.angle_beta   90.00
_cell.angle_gamma   90.00
#
_symmetry.space_group_name_H-M   'P 1'
#
loop_
_entity.id
_entity.type
_entity.pdbx_description
1 polymer ?
#
loop_
_entity_poly.entity_id
_entity_poly.type
_entity_poly.pdbx_seq_one_letter_code
_entity_poly.pdbx_strand_id
1 'polypeptide(L)'
;MEDAGALVFEAPVDALGMGDVIEIRPYDGKILSESGDVLSEFSLRSDVLLDEVRAGGRINLIIGRGLTGKAREALGLGRPIYSAHQSNPSTPTKASRWRRRWWAVPVAWGFAPVPTVSPA
;
A
#
# COMPACT_ATOMS: atom_id res chain seq x y z
N MET A 1 -11.14 2.57 -0.44
CA MET A 1 -11.08 4.00 -0.81
C MET A 1 -9.74 4.34 -1.46
N GLU A 2 -8.63 3.89 -0.86
CA GLU A 2 -7.26 4.05 -1.38
C GLU A 2 -7.07 3.50 -2.82
N ASP A 3 -7.74 2.38 -3.15
CA ASP A 3 -7.65 1.79 -4.50
C ASP A 3 -8.30 2.64 -5.60
N ALA A 4 -9.13 3.62 -5.25
CA ALA A 4 -9.82 4.51 -6.19
C ALA A 4 -9.05 5.81 -6.48
N GLY A 5 -7.84 6.00 -5.91
CA GLY A 5 -7.02 7.19 -6.13
C GLY A 5 -7.37 8.39 -5.25
N ALA A 6 -8.20 8.21 -4.22
CA ALA A 6 -8.46 9.24 -3.23
C ALA A 6 -7.30 9.34 -2.22
N LEU A 7 -6.90 10.57 -1.87
CA LEU A 7 -5.94 10.81 -0.79
C LEU A 7 -6.66 10.70 0.56
N VAL A 8 -6.33 9.66 1.32
CA VAL A 8 -6.89 9.43 2.66
C VAL A 8 -5.84 9.78 3.70
N PHE A 9 -6.20 10.65 4.65
CA PHE A 9 -5.34 11.06 5.75
C PHE A 9 -6.16 11.43 6.98
N GLU A 10 -5.51 11.47 8.14
CA GLU A 10 -6.12 11.84 9.42
C GLU A 10 -5.51 13.17 9.88
N ALA A 11 -6.36 14.14 10.22
CA ALA A 11 -5.95 15.46 10.69
C ALA A 11 -6.94 15.96 11.77
N PRO A 12 -6.48 16.75 12.75
CA PRO A 12 -7.38 17.50 13.63
C PRO A 12 -8.33 18.39 12.82
N VAL A 13 -9.62 18.34 13.14
CA VAL A 13 -10.70 19.06 12.43
C VAL A 13 -11.38 20.14 13.28
N ASP A 14 -10.88 20.40 14.49
CA ASP A 14 -11.55 21.30 15.45
C ASP A 14 -11.69 22.73 14.93
N ALA A 15 -10.77 23.17 14.07
CA ALA A 15 -10.77 24.49 13.45
C ALA A 15 -11.45 24.54 12.07
N LEU A 16 -12.06 23.43 11.62
CA LEU A 16 -12.68 23.31 10.30
C LEU A 16 -14.21 23.36 10.41
N GLY A 17 -14.80 24.44 9.90
CA GLY A 17 -16.23 24.65 9.80
C GLY A 17 -16.82 24.16 8.48
N MET A 18 -18.15 24.00 8.45
CA MET A 18 -18.87 23.73 7.21
C MET A 18 -18.89 25.00 6.35
N GLY A 19 -18.43 24.88 5.10
CA GLY A 19 -18.40 25.98 4.13
C GLY A 19 -17.06 26.69 4.04
N ASP A 20 -16.08 26.31 4.87
CA ASP A 20 -14.73 26.87 4.82
C ASP A 20 -14.01 26.46 3.53
N VAL A 21 -13.29 27.42 2.94
CA VAL A 21 -12.35 27.17 1.85
C VAL A 21 -10.96 26.98 2.46
N ILE A 22 -10.37 25.82 2.22
CA ILE A 22 -9.07 25.43 2.78
C ILE A 22 -8.10 25.00 1.69
N GLU A 23 -6.82 25.21 1.94
CA GLU A 23 -5.71 24.71 1.12
C GLU A 23 -5.04 23.54 1.83
N ILE A 24 -4.99 22.38 1.18
CA ILE A 24 -4.30 21.20 1.70
C ILE A 24 -2.96 21.08 0.97
N ARG A 25 -1.85 21.04 1.73
CA ARG A 25 -0.49 20.83 1.24
C ARG A 25 0.02 19.45 1.67
N PRO A 26 -0.16 18.39 0.85
CA PRO A 26 0.14 17.01 1.27
C PRO A 26 1.63 16.76 1.51
N TYR A 27 2.52 17.47 0.80
CA TYR A 27 3.98 17.33 0.96
C TYR A 27 4.49 18.02 2.22
N ASP A 28 3.88 19.14 2.59
CA ASP A 28 4.24 19.88 3.81
C ASP A 28 3.50 19.34 5.05
N GLY A 29 2.47 18.52 4.84
CA GLY A 29 1.61 18.00 5.91
C GLY A 29 0.77 19.09 6.58
N LYS A 30 0.32 20.11 5.83
CA LYS A 30 -0.39 21.27 6.39
C LYS A 30 -1.73 21.50 5.74
N ILE A 31 -2.66 22.00 6.55
CA ILE A 31 -3.93 22.56 6.12
C ILE A 31 -3.90 24.04 6.45
N LEU A 32 -4.09 24.88 5.43
CA LEU A 32 -4.11 26.32 5.54
C LEU A 32 -5.51 26.86 5.31
N SER A 33 -5.82 28.00 5.93
CA SER A 33 -7.00 28.79 5.58
C SER A 33 -6.81 29.47 4.23
N GLU A 34 -7.89 30.01 3.66
CA GLU A 34 -7.81 30.87 2.46
C GLU A 34 -6.86 32.08 2.67
N SER A 35 -6.68 32.53 3.90
CA SER A 35 -5.77 33.64 4.26
C SER A 35 -4.31 33.19 4.43
N GLY A 36 -4.03 31.88 4.38
CA GLY A 36 -2.70 31.30 4.54
C GLY A 36 -2.31 30.93 5.96
N ASP A 37 -3.22 31.05 6.94
CA ASP A 37 -2.97 30.66 8.32
C ASP A 37 -2.99 29.14 8.48
N VAL A 38 -2.07 28.58 9.28
CA VAL A 38 -2.03 27.14 9.53
C VAL A 38 -3.18 26.75 10.46
N LEU A 39 -4.16 26.02 9.93
CA LEU A 39 -5.31 25.50 10.67
C LEU A 39 -5.00 24.18 11.37
N SER A 40 -4.22 23.32 10.70
CA SER A 40 -3.93 21.97 11.18
C SER A 40 -2.68 21.41 10.51
N GLU A 41 -1.96 20.55 11.23
CA GLU A 41 -0.82 19.80 10.70
C GLU A 41 -1.12 18.29 10.79
N PHE A 42 -0.71 17.54 9.78
CA PHE A 42 -0.95 16.11 9.67
C PHE A 42 0.27 15.39 9.09
N SER A 43 0.33 14.08 9.35
CA SER A 43 1.36 13.21 8.82
C SER A 43 0.73 12.07 8.03
N LEU A 44 1.35 11.73 6.90
CA LEU A 44 0.94 10.61 6.08
C LEU A 44 1.47 9.30 6.68
N ARG A 45 0.66 8.25 6.66
CA ARG A 45 1.05 6.93 7.17
C ARG A 45 2.19 6.28 6.36
N SER A 46 2.35 6.69 5.10
CA SER A 46 3.33 6.14 4.18
C SER A 46 3.57 7.12 3.05
N ASP A 47 4.83 7.31 2.68
CA ASP A 47 5.24 8.14 1.53
C ASP A 47 4.71 7.57 0.20
N VAL A 48 4.39 6.27 0.16
CA VAL A 48 3.85 5.60 -1.03
C VAL A 48 2.42 6.05 -1.36
N LEU A 49 1.68 6.59 -0.40
CA LEU A 49 0.30 7.06 -0.63
C LEU A 49 0.23 8.16 -1.70
N LEU A 50 1.21 9.05 -1.74
CA LEU A 50 1.27 10.12 -2.74
C LEU A 50 1.51 9.56 -4.15
N ASP A 51 2.35 8.53 -4.26
CA ASP A 51 2.56 7.81 -5.52
C ASP A 51 1.30 7.06 -5.97
N GLU A 52 0.54 6.49 -5.03
CA GLU A 52 -0.71 5.79 -5.33
C GLU A 52 -1.78 6.74 -5.86
N VAL A 53 -1.97 7.89 -5.21
CA VAL A 53 -2.90 8.92 -5.67
C VAL A 53 -2.49 9.44 -7.05
N ARG A 54 -1.20 9.69 -7.27
CA ARG A 54 -0.68 10.11 -8.58
C ARG A 54 -0.91 9.07 -9.67
N ALA A 55 -0.84 7.79 -9.34
CA ALA A 55 -1.14 6.70 -10.25
C ALA A 55 -2.65 6.45 -10.45
N GLY A 56 -3.52 7.22 -9.79
CA GLY A 56 -4.97 7.03 -9.83
C GLY A 56 -5.43 5.79 -9.06
N GLY A 57 -4.71 5.44 -7.99
CA GLY A 57 -4.99 4.30 -7.13
C GLY A 57 -3.84 3.31 -7.04
N ARG A 58 -3.84 2.55 -5.94
CA ARG A 58 -2.82 1.55 -5.64
C ARG A 58 -2.68 0.46 -6.70
N ILE A 59 -3.79 -0.05 -7.23
CA ILE A 59 -3.79 -1.10 -8.26
C ILE A 59 -3.04 -0.62 -9.51
N ASN A 60 -3.33 0.60 -9.96
CA ASN A 60 -2.68 1.20 -11.11
C ASN A 60 -1.17 1.41 -10.86
N LEU A 61 -0.78 1.81 -9.65
CA LEU A 61 0.63 1.92 -9.27
C LEU A 61 1.37 0.58 -9.37
N ILE A 62 0.77 -0.50 -8.85
CA ILE A 62 1.36 -1.86 -8.87
C ILE A 62 1.52 -2.35 -10.31
N ILE A 63 0.48 -2.21 -11.14
CA ILE A 63 0.52 -2.62 -12.55
C ILE A 63 1.58 -1.81 -13.31
N GLY A 64 1.57 -0.49 -13.17
CA GLY A 64 2.53 0.40 -13.83
C GLY A 64 3.99 0.10 -13.42
N ARG A 65 4.23 -0.16 -12.13
CA ARG A 65 5.55 -0.59 -11.62
C ARG A 65 5.98 -1.93 -12.22
N GLY A 66 5.08 -2.91 -12.28
CA GLY A 66 5.35 -4.23 -12.85
C GLY A 66 5.69 -4.17 -14.34
N LEU A 67 4.94 -3.39 -15.11
CA LEU A 67 5.19 -3.20 -16.55
C LEU A 67 6.52 -2.49 -16.79
N THR A 68 6.81 -1.44 -16.01
CA THR A 68 8.08 -0.70 -16.11
C THR A 68 9.27 -1.58 -15.75
N GLY A 69 9.14 -2.42 -14.73
CA GLY A 69 10.18 -3.40 -14.36
C GLY A 69 10.49 -4.36 -15.52
N LYS A 70 9.45 -5.01 -16.07
CA LYS A 70 9.60 -5.94 -17.20
C LYS A 70 10.21 -5.29 -18.43
N ALA A 71 9.78 -4.06 -18.77
CA ALA A 71 10.32 -3.33 -19.90
C ALA A 71 11.82 -2.99 -19.71
N ARG A 72 12.22 -2.59 -18.51
CA ARG A 72 13.62 -2.27 -18.20
C ARG A 72 14.51 -3.49 -18.23
N GLU A 73 14.04 -4.63 -17.70
CA GLU A 73 14.75 -5.92 -17.79
C GLU A 73 14.99 -6.32 -19.26
N ALA A 74 13.98 -6.20 -20.12
CA ALA A 74 14.11 -6.48 -21.55
C ALA A 74 15.09 -5.55 -22.27
N LEU A 75 15.20 -4.30 -21.81
CA LEU A 75 16.13 -3.30 -22.34
C LEU A 75 17.53 -3.38 -21.71
N GLY A 76 17.79 -4.34 -20.81
CA GLY A 76 19.06 -4.43 -20.08
C GLY A 76 19.30 -3.25 -19.12
N LEU A 77 18.25 -2.49 -18.79
CA LEU A 77 18.32 -1.38 -17.85
C LEU A 77 18.12 -1.90 -16.42
N GLY A 78 18.97 -1.45 -15.50
CA GLY A 78 18.85 -1.79 -14.07
C GLY A 78 17.52 -1.35 -13.45
N ARG A 79 17.25 -1.83 -12.22
CA ARG A 79 16.00 -1.59 -11.47
C ARG A 79 15.63 -0.10 -11.41
N PRO A 80 14.35 0.28 -11.55
CA PRO A 80 13.93 1.67 -11.47
C PRO A 80 14.19 2.29 -10.09
N ILE A 81 14.64 3.55 -10.10
CA ILE A 81 15.05 4.33 -8.91
C ILE A 81 13.88 4.74 -8.00
N TYR A 82 12.64 4.74 -8.48
CA TYR A 82 11.46 5.18 -7.71
C TYR A 82 10.84 4.05 -6.87
N SER A 83 11.60 3.01 -6.57
CA SER A 83 11.14 1.90 -5.72
C SER A 83 11.11 2.36 -4.25
N ALA A 84 10.13 3.20 -3.88
CA ALA A 84 9.85 3.50 -2.48
C ALA A 84 9.66 2.17 -1.75
N HIS A 85 10.62 1.83 -0.90
CA HIS A 85 10.63 0.61 -0.13
C HIS A 85 9.35 0.59 0.70
N GLN A 86 8.48 -0.41 0.49
CA GLN A 86 7.53 -0.74 1.55
C GLN A 86 8.39 -1.13 2.75
N SER A 87 8.38 -0.31 3.79
CA SER A 87 9.02 -0.64 5.06
C SER A 87 8.34 -1.90 5.58
N ASN A 88 9.00 -3.04 5.41
CA ASN A 88 8.55 -4.28 5.98
C ASN A 88 8.54 -4.09 7.50
N PRO A 89 7.43 -4.38 8.21
CA PRO A 89 7.42 -4.25 9.66
C PRO A 89 8.53 -5.12 10.25
N SER A 90 9.37 -4.52 11.09
CA SER A 90 10.50 -5.19 11.75
C SER A 90 9.99 -6.38 12.57
N THR A 91 10.57 -7.55 12.28
CA THR A 91 10.53 -8.85 12.97
C THR A 91 9.25 -9.19 13.78
N PRO A 92 8.50 -10.24 13.40
CA PRO A 92 7.34 -10.65 14.19
C PRO A 92 7.76 -11.30 15.52
N THR A 93 7.25 -10.77 16.64
CA THR A 93 7.22 -11.51 17.92
C THR A 93 6.33 -12.75 17.76
N LYS A 94 6.71 -13.86 18.43
CA LYS A 94 6.24 -15.26 18.27
C LYS A 94 4.73 -15.51 18.05
N ALA A 95 3.85 -14.55 18.36
CA ALA A 95 2.40 -14.66 18.22
C ALA A 95 1.88 -14.72 16.76
N SER A 96 2.68 -14.35 15.75
CA SER A 96 2.22 -14.32 14.34
C SER A 96 2.37 -15.64 13.57
N ARG A 97 2.89 -16.71 14.19
CA ARG A 97 3.23 -17.98 13.51
C ARG A 97 2.00 -18.72 12.96
N TRP A 98 0.82 -18.57 13.58
CA TRP A 98 -0.39 -19.28 13.18
C TRP A 98 -1.09 -18.69 11.95
N ARG A 99 -1.02 -17.36 11.73
CA ARG A 99 -1.72 -16.70 10.60
C ARG A 99 -1.08 -16.91 9.23
N ARG A 100 0.22 -17.23 9.14
CA ARG A 100 0.89 -17.43 7.83
C ARG A 100 0.79 -18.85 7.27
N ARG A 101 0.42 -19.86 8.07
CA ARG A 101 0.32 -21.25 7.56
C ARG A 101 -0.78 -21.40 6.49
N TRP A 102 -1.83 -20.60 6.57
CA TRP A 102 -2.96 -20.63 5.65
C TRP A 102 -2.71 -19.92 4.30
N TRP A 103 -1.73 -19.00 4.23
CA TRP A 103 -1.46 -18.24 2.99
C TRP A 103 -0.40 -18.91 2.09
N ALA A 104 0.33 -19.91 2.59
CA ALA A 104 1.50 -20.48 1.92
C ALA A 104 1.23 -21.74 1.09
N VAL A 105 -0.03 -22.20 0.95
CA VAL A 105 -0.34 -23.38 0.12
C VAL A 105 -1.64 -23.15 -0.64
N PRO A 106 -1.55 -22.98 -1.98
CA PRO A 106 -2.37 -23.84 -2.82
C PRO A 106 -1.69 -24.15 -4.17
N VAL A 107 -0.71 -25.05 -4.22
CA VAL A 107 -0.34 -25.78 -5.45
C VAL A 107 0.17 -27.16 -5.04
N ALA A 108 -0.75 -28.09 -4.79
CA ALA A 108 -0.51 -29.55 -4.84
C ALA A 108 -1.79 -30.28 -4.41
N TRP A 109 -2.83 -30.25 -5.25
CA TRP A 109 -3.84 -31.31 -5.22
C TRP A 109 -3.49 -32.30 -6.33
N GLY A 110 -2.52 -33.17 -6.04
CA GLY A 110 -2.26 -34.40 -6.79
C GLY A 110 -2.86 -35.56 -6.03
N PHE A 111 -3.78 -36.28 -6.68
CA PHE A 111 -4.40 -37.53 -6.23
C PHE A 111 -3.37 -38.49 -5.62
N ALA A 112 -3.64 -39.02 -4.41
CA ALA A 112 -2.94 -40.16 -3.85
C ALA A 112 -3.93 -41.36 -3.71
N PRO A 113 -3.53 -42.59 -4.06
CA PRO A 113 -4.42 -43.75 -4.11
C PRO A 113 -4.73 -44.34 -2.73
N VAL A 114 -5.91 -44.93 -2.60
CA VAL A 114 -6.45 -45.59 -1.40
C VAL A 114 -5.66 -46.88 -1.08
N PRO A 115 -5.15 -47.09 0.14
CA PRO A 115 -4.53 -48.35 0.51
C PRO A 115 -5.58 -49.45 0.75
N THR A 116 -5.46 -50.55 0.01
CA THR A 116 -6.20 -51.81 0.24
C THR A 116 -5.70 -52.49 1.51
N VAL A 117 -6.59 -52.75 2.46
CA VAL A 117 -6.31 -53.56 3.65
C VAL A 117 -6.64 -55.02 3.32
N SER A 118 -5.65 -55.90 3.40
CA SER A 118 -5.82 -57.36 3.26
C SER A 118 -6.00 -57.97 4.64
N PRO A 119 -7.03 -58.80 4.89
CA PRO A 119 -7.23 -59.44 6.20
C PRO A 119 -6.34 -60.68 6.36
N ALA A 120 -5.93 -60.93 7.60
CA ALA A 120 -5.35 -62.19 8.07
C ALA A 120 -6.39 -62.95 8.89
#